data_AF-A0A9E5LHZ3-F1
#
_entry.id   AF-A0A9E5LHZ3-F1
#
_cell.length_a   1.000
_cell.length_b   1.000
_cell.length_c   1.000
_cell.angle_alpha   90.00
_cell.angle_beta   90.00
_cell.angle_gamma   90.00
#
_symmetry.space_group_name_H-M   'P 1'
#
loop_
_entity.id
_entity.type
_entity.pdbx_description
1 polymer ?
#
loop_
_entity_poly.entity_id
_entity_poly.type
_entity_poly.pdbx_seq_one_letter_code
_entity_poly.pdbx_strand_id
1 'polypeptide(L)'
;NNLFDDQIIPIEIKIKRDSVLFEKDEHPKTTTLEDLASLRPVFEKDGTVTAGNASGINDGAAAIVLSSADAVEKYGLKPKARVLGYGHAGVRPEVMGVGPIPAVQNLLKNTGLSISDFDVIESNEAFAAQAIAVNRGLDLDPKVVNPNGGAIALGHPVGATGAIITLKALYQLEIINGKRALITMCIGGGQGIALAIERI
;
A
#
# COMPACT_ATOMS: atom_id res chain seq x y z
N ASN A 1 -11.36 13.02 -9.32
CA ASN A 1 -10.10 13.77 -9.14
C ASN A 1 -8.91 13.21 -9.93
N ASN A 2 -9.06 12.12 -10.71
CA ASN A 2 -8.04 11.65 -11.66
C ASN A 2 -6.64 11.42 -11.06
N LEU A 3 -6.57 11.09 -9.76
CA LEU A 3 -5.33 10.93 -8.99
C LEU A 3 -4.50 9.71 -9.44
N PHE A 4 -5.11 8.79 -10.19
CA PHE A 4 -4.49 7.55 -10.64
C PHE A 4 -4.11 7.58 -12.14
N ASP A 5 -4.53 8.60 -12.89
CA ASP A 5 -4.36 8.66 -14.35
C ASP A 5 -2.87 8.61 -14.76
N ASP A 6 -1.98 9.25 -13.99
CA ASP A 6 -0.54 9.29 -14.29
C ASP A 6 0.23 8.03 -13.85
N GLN A 7 -0.41 7.12 -13.11
CA GLN A 7 0.21 5.90 -12.56
C GLN A 7 -0.39 4.59 -13.09
N ILE A 8 -1.50 4.64 -13.82
CA ILE A 8 -2.12 3.47 -14.46
C ILE A 8 -1.79 3.47 -15.95
N ILE A 9 -1.21 2.36 -16.42
CA ILE A 9 -1.04 2.10 -17.85
C ILE A 9 -2.30 1.39 -18.36
N PRO A 10 -3.03 1.93 -19.36
CA PRO A 10 -4.20 1.27 -19.94
C PRO A 10 -3.84 -0.10 -20.52
N ILE A 11 -4.66 -1.11 -20.20
CA ILE A 11 -4.55 -2.46 -20.76
C ILE A 11 -5.63 -2.63 -21.83
N GLU A 12 -5.21 -2.94 -23.06
CA GLU A 12 -6.13 -3.23 -24.14
C GLU A 12 -6.66 -4.67 -24.03
N ILE A 13 -7.98 -4.82 -23.89
CA ILE A 13 -8.66 -6.10 -23.79
C ILE A 13 -9.48 -6.35 -25.06
N LYS A 14 -9.15 -7.43 -25.77
CA LYS A 14 -9.94 -7.87 -26.93
C LYS A 14 -11.19 -8.63 -26.49
N ILE A 15 -12.35 -8.13 -26.89
CA ILE A 15 -13.65 -8.78 -26.68
C ILE A 15 -14.24 -9.10 -28.06
N LYS A 16 -14.11 -10.37 -28.48
CA LYS A 16 -14.51 -10.83 -29.82
C LYS A 16 -13.82 -10.02 -30.93
N ARG A 17 -14.56 -9.13 -31.60
CA ARG A 17 -14.05 -8.26 -32.69
C ARG A 17 -13.75 -6.84 -32.22
N ASP A 18 -14.18 -6.49 -31.01
CA ASP A 18 -14.02 -5.17 -30.43
C ASP A 18 -12.84 -5.16 -29.45
N SER A 19 -12.37 -3.96 -29.14
CA SER A 19 -11.30 -3.72 -28.18
C SER A 19 -11.76 -2.67 -27.17
N VAL A 20 -11.50 -2.92 -25.88
CA VAL A 20 -11.83 -2.01 -24.79
C VAL A 20 -10.59 -1.76 -23.94
N LEU A 21 -10.44 -0.53 -23.45
CA LEU A 21 -9.34 -0.17 -22.54
C LEU A 21 -9.78 -0.40 -21.09
N PHE A 22 -8.94 -1.11 -20.35
CA PHE A 22 -9.01 -1.20 -18.89
C PHE A 22 -7.96 -0.26 -18.30
N GLU A 23 -8.41 0.86 -17.75
CA GLU A 23 -7.56 1.98 -17.31
C GLU A 23 -7.98 2.56 -15.95
N LYS A 24 -8.91 1.90 -15.25
CA LYS A 24 -9.44 2.32 -13.95
C LYS A 24 -9.62 1.13 -13.04
N ASP A 25 -9.24 1.30 -11.78
CA ASP A 25 -9.53 0.30 -10.75
C ASP A 25 -11.05 0.09 -10.63
N GLU A 26 -11.49 -1.15 -10.82
CA GLU A 26 -12.91 -1.52 -10.82
C GLU A 26 -13.42 -2.01 -9.45
N HIS A 27 -12.51 -2.27 -8.50
CA HIS A 27 -12.87 -2.78 -7.18
C HIS A 27 -13.59 -1.78 -6.27
N PRO A 28 -13.28 -0.46 -6.31
CA PRO A 28 -13.97 0.52 -5.49
C PRO A 28 -15.48 0.50 -5.72
N LYS A 29 -16.25 0.39 -4.63
CA LYS A 29 -17.70 0.40 -4.65
C LYS A 29 -18.22 1.56 -3.82
N THR A 30 -19.21 2.27 -4.34
CA THR A 30 -20.02 3.17 -3.52
C THR A 30 -20.76 2.33 -2.49
N THR A 31 -20.63 2.70 -1.21
CA THR A 31 -21.24 1.98 -0.08
C THR A 31 -21.69 2.96 1.00
N THR A 32 -22.51 2.50 1.92
CA THR A 32 -22.92 3.22 3.13
C THR A 32 -22.47 2.49 4.39
N LEU A 33 -22.54 3.15 5.56
CA LEU A 33 -22.25 2.49 6.84
C LEU A 33 -23.30 1.42 7.16
N GLU A 34 -24.55 1.66 6.80
CA GLU A 34 -25.66 0.73 6.96
C GLU A 34 -25.45 -0.54 6.14
N ASP A 35 -25.03 -0.40 4.87
CA ASP A 35 -24.69 -1.53 4.01
C ASP A 35 -23.56 -2.36 4.62
N LEU A 36 -22.48 -1.70 5.08
CA LEU A 36 -21.33 -2.37 5.70
C LEU A 36 -21.72 -3.09 7.00
N ALA A 37 -22.57 -2.49 7.83
CA ALA A 37 -23.04 -3.06 9.08
C ALA A 37 -23.96 -4.27 8.87
N SER A 38 -24.67 -4.34 7.74
CA SER A 38 -25.55 -5.46 7.40
C SER A 38 -24.81 -6.73 6.97
N LEU A 39 -23.50 -6.63 6.66
CA LEU A 39 -22.73 -7.75 6.14
C LEU A 39 -22.48 -8.80 7.21
N ARG A 40 -22.65 -10.06 6.83
CA ARG A 40 -22.35 -11.20 7.71
C ARG A 40 -20.83 -11.43 7.81
N PRO A 41 -20.32 -11.85 8.97
CA PRO A 41 -18.94 -12.31 9.10
C PRO A 41 -18.63 -13.48 8.17
N VAL A 42 -17.40 -13.54 7.65
CA VAL A 42 -17.01 -14.54 6.64
C VAL A 42 -16.00 -15.58 7.12
N PHE A 43 -15.32 -15.35 8.25
CA PHE A 43 -14.30 -16.27 8.78
C PHE A 43 -14.75 -17.04 10.02
N GLU A 44 -15.56 -16.44 10.88
CA GLU A 44 -16.06 -17.05 12.12
C GLU A 44 -17.51 -16.62 12.36
N LYS A 45 -18.32 -17.51 12.95
CA LYS A 45 -19.77 -17.30 13.12
C LYS A 45 -20.11 -15.99 13.85
N ASP A 46 -19.38 -15.71 14.93
CA ASP A 46 -19.56 -14.51 15.76
C ASP A 46 -18.38 -13.54 15.60
N GLY A 47 -17.71 -13.59 14.44
CA GLY A 47 -16.56 -12.74 14.11
C GLY A 47 -16.94 -11.32 13.70
N THR A 48 -15.94 -10.48 13.44
CA THR A 48 -16.11 -9.07 13.04
C THR A 48 -15.67 -8.77 11.62
N VAL A 49 -14.98 -9.71 10.97
CA VAL A 49 -14.44 -9.53 9.63
C VAL A 49 -15.48 -9.98 8.59
N THR A 50 -15.83 -9.07 7.69
CA THR A 50 -16.82 -9.23 6.62
C THR A 50 -16.17 -8.93 5.26
N ALA A 51 -16.89 -9.21 4.17
CA ALA A 51 -16.43 -8.84 2.83
C ALA A 51 -16.30 -7.32 2.61
N GLY A 52 -16.92 -6.48 3.47
CA GLY A 52 -16.85 -5.02 3.36
C GLY A 52 -15.71 -4.38 4.14
N ASN A 53 -15.01 -5.15 4.99
CA ASN A 53 -13.87 -4.67 5.78
C ASN A 53 -12.60 -5.54 5.61
N ALA A 54 -12.58 -6.36 4.57
CA ALA A 54 -11.44 -7.13 4.09
C ALA A 54 -11.12 -6.70 2.65
N SER A 55 -9.86 -6.80 2.24
CA SER A 55 -9.48 -6.56 0.86
C SER A 55 -10.08 -7.61 -0.09
N GLY A 56 -10.30 -7.22 -1.34
CA GLY A 56 -10.71 -8.13 -2.40
C GLY A 56 -9.64 -9.14 -2.80
N ILE A 57 -10.07 -10.07 -3.66
CA ILE A 57 -9.20 -10.88 -4.50
C ILE A 57 -9.11 -10.16 -5.84
N ASN A 58 -7.90 -9.81 -6.27
CA ASN A 58 -7.71 -8.91 -7.40
C ASN A 58 -6.53 -9.36 -8.26
N ASP A 59 -6.60 -8.99 -9.54
CA ASP A 59 -5.52 -9.10 -10.49
C ASP A 59 -4.85 -7.74 -10.67
N GLY A 60 -3.53 -7.71 -10.76
CA GLY A 60 -2.77 -6.47 -10.94
C GLY A 60 -1.27 -6.72 -11.02
N ALA A 61 -0.58 -5.77 -11.66
CA ALA A 61 0.87 -5.77 -11.78
C ALA A 61 1.40 -4.34 -11.60
N ALA A 62 2.61 -4.24 -11.04
CA ALA A 62 3.33 -2.99 -10.93
C ALA A 62 4.83 -3.24 -11.09
N ALA A 63 5.53 -2.25 -11.63
CA ALA A 63 6.97 -2.32 -11.84
C ALA A 63 7.61 -0.98 -11.46
N ILE A 64 8.81 -1.06 -10.88
CA ILE A 64 9.63 0.10 -10.51
C ILE A 64 11.04 -0.18 -11.04
N VAL A 65 11.61 0.81 -11.73
CA VAL A 65 13.02 0.75 -12.17
C VAL A 65 13.90 1.26 -11.04
N LEU A 66 14.81 0.41 -10.57
CA LEU A 66 15.82 0.76 -9.57
C LEU A 66 17.18 0.94 -10.26
N SER A 67 17.93 1.95 -9.83
CA SER A 67 19.27 2.24 -10.34
C SER A 67 20.17 2.74 -9.22
N SER A 68 21.48 2.53 -9.35
CA SER A 68 22.46 3.15 -8.45
C SER A 68 22.60 4.65 -8.76
N ALA A 69 23.06 5.43 -7.78
CA ALA A 69 23.35 6.85 -7.98
C ALA A 69 24.39 7.06 -9.09
N ASP A 70 25.45 6.23 -9.12
CA ASP A 70 26.49 6.29 -10.16
C ASP A 70 25.92 6.06 -11.57
N ALA A 71 24.97 5.13 -11.72
CA ALA A 71 24.32 4.88 -13.01
C ALA A 71 23.36 6.03 -13.38
N VAL A 72 22.67 6.62 -12.41
CA VAL A 72 21.86 7.83 -12.63
C VAL A 72 22.72 8.97 -13.19
N GLU A 73 23.89 9.23 -12.59
CA GLU A 73 24.81 10.27 -13.05
C GLU A 73 25.41 9.92 -14.42
N LYS A 74 25.96 8.71 -14.57
CA LYS A 74 26.61 8.25 -15.80
C LYS A 74 25.70 8.31 -17.03
N TYR A 75 24.42 7.97 -16.86
CA TYR A 75 23.45 7.90 -17.96
C TYR A 75 22.50 9.11 -18.02
N GLY A 76 22.68 10.13 -17.16
CA GLY A 76 21.84 11.32 -17.14
C GLY A 76 20.36 11.04 -16.84
N LEU A 77 20.08 10.05 -15.99
CA LEU A 77 18.71 9.67 -15.62
C LEU A 77 18.12 10.69 -14.65
N LYS A 78 16.78 10.80 -14.62
CA LYS A 78 16.03 11.66 -13.69
C LYS A 78 15.31 10.79 -12.66
N PRO A 79 15.90 10.54 -11.48
CA PRO A 79 15.27 9.72 -10.46
C PRO A 79 14.09 10.48 -9.83
N LYS A 80 13.00 9.77 -9.52
CA LYS A 80 11.83 10.34 -8.83
C LYS A 80 12.00 10.34 -7.31
N ALA A 81 12.68 9.32 -6.78
CA ALA A 81 12.90 9.14 -5.35
C ALA A 81 14.19 8.35 -5.10
N ARG A 82 14.63 8.34 -3.83
CA ARG A 82 15.70 7.48 -3.30
C ARG A 82 15.18 6.61 -2.17
N VAL A 83 15.74 5.40 -2.05
CA VAL A 83 15.48 4.51 -0.90
C VAL A 83 16.35 4.97 0.27
N LEU A 84 15.73 5.27 1.41
CA LEU A 84 16.42 5.63 2.65
C LEU A 84 16.78 4.39 3.48
N GLY A 85 15.97 3.35 3.42
CA GLY A 85 16.19 2.10 4.13
C GLY A 85 14.97 1.18 4.07
N TYR A 86 15.13 -0.03 4.56
CA TYR A 86 14.08 -1.03 4.68
C TYR A 86 14.20 -1.80 6.01
N GLY A 87 13.11 -2.41 6.43
CA GLY A 87 13.02 -3.23 7.63
C GLY A 87 12.18 -4.48 7.38
N HIS A 88 12.57 -5.59 8.02
CA HIS A 88 11.84 -6.85 8.00
C HIS A 88 11.62 -7.33 9.43
N ALA A 89 10.55 -8.07 9.66
CA ALA A 89 10.31 -8.73 10.93
C ALA A 89 9.49 -10.01 10.77
N GLY A 90 9.70 -10.95 11.68
CA GLY A 90 8.83 -12.10 11.89
C GLY A 90 7.92 -11.88 13.10
N VAL A 91 6.71 -12.42 13.04
CA VAL A 91 5.73 -12.49 14.13
C VAL A 91 5.12 -13.89 14.13
N ARG A 92 4.31 -14.22 15.13
CA ARG A 92 3.61 -15.51 15.10
C ARG A 92 2.60 -15.56 13.94
N PRO A 93 2.46 -16.68 13.23
CA PRO A 93 1.55 -16.79 12.08
C PRO A 93 0.10 -16.40 12.38
N GLU A 94 -0.39 -16.68 13.59
CA GLU A 94 -1.77 -16.41 14.01
C GLU A 94 -2.07 -14.91 14.15
N VAL A 95 -1.03 -14.09 14.24
CA VAL A 95 -1.13 -12.62 14.34
C VAL A 95 -0.37 -11.93 13.21
N MET A 96 -0.22 -12.60 12.06
CA MET A 96 0.58 -12.10 10.92
C MET A 96 0.26 -10.66 10.51
N GLY A 97 -0.98 -10.21 10.70
CA GLY A 97 -1.42 -8.84 10.45
C GLY A 97 -0.64 -7.76 11.21
N VAL A 98 -0.03 -8.08 12.36
CA VAL A 98 0.79 -7.11 13.12
C VAL A 98 2.25 -7.02 12.66
N GLY A 99 2.67 -7.85 11.70
CA GLY A 99 4.03 -7.86 11.15
C GLY A 99 4.60 -6.48 10.77
N PRO A 100 3.82 -5.53 10.23
CA PRO A 100 4.25 -4.16 9.98
C PRO A 100 4.85 -3.44 11.19
N ILE A 101 4.36 -3.68 12.40
CA ILE A 101 4.78 -2.94 13.60
C ILE A 101 6.29 -3.14 13.85
N PRO A 102 6.79 -4.37 14.06
CA PRO A 102 8.22 -4.58 14.26
C PRO A 102 9.05 -4.29 12.99
N ALA A 103 8.48 -4.46 11.79
CA ALA A 103 9.19 -4.15 10.54
C ALA A 103 9.49 -2.64 10.43
N VAL A 104 8.50 -1.79 10.73
CA VAL A 104 8.65 -0.34 10.79
C VAL A 104 9.60 0.06 11.91
N GLN A 105 9.48 -0.51 13.11
CA GLN A 105 10.42 -0.23 14.22
C GLN A 105 11.88 -0.54 13.83
N ASN A 106 12.12 -1.65 13.13
CA ASN A 106 13.45 -1.99 12.61
C ASN A 106 13.96 -0.98 11.58
N LEU A 107 13.09 -0.54 10.66
CA LEU A 107 13.40 0.51 9.69
C LEU A 107 13.78 1.83 10.38
N LEU A 108 12.97 2.29 11.33
CA LEU A 108 13.22 3.53 12.07
C LEU A 108 14.55 3.46 12.83
N LYS A 109 14.82 2.34 13.51
CA LYS A 109 16.08 2.11 14.21
C LYS A 109 17.30 2.17 13.26
N ASN A 110 17.19 1.59 12.06
CA ASN A 110 18.29 1.53 11.10
C ASN A 110 18.55 2.87 10.39
N THR A 111 17.50 3.68 10.21
CA THR A 111 17.57 4.95 9.47
C THR A 111 17.72 6.18 10.37
N GLY A 112 17.40 6.04 11.67
CA GLY A 112 17.32 7.16 12.61
C GLY A 112 16.11 8.07 12.41
N LEU A 113 15.15 7.67 11.55
CA LEU A 113 13.91 8.40 11.31
C LEU A 113 12.90 8.16 12.45
N SER A 114 11.93 9.06 12.54
CA SER A 114 10.73 8.97 13.38
C SER A 114 9.48 8.79 12.52
N ILE A 115 8.37 8.34 13.11
CA ILE A 115 7.08 8.25 12.40
C ILE A 115 6.62 9.63 11.88
N SER A 116 6.91 10.71 12.64
CA SER A 116 6.57 12.08 12.25
C SER A 116 7.39 12.63 11.09
N ASP A 117 8.41 11.91 10.60
CA ASP A 117 9.19 12.33 9.43
C ASP A 117 8.49 12.02 8.09
N PHE A 118 7.39 11.26 8.09
CA PHE A 118 6.71 10.82 6.87
C PHE A 118 5.49 11.68 6.54
N ASP A 119 5.47 12.24 5.33
CA ASP A 119 4.36 13.02 4.79
C ASP A 119 3.25 12.12 4.21
N VAL A 120 3.61 10.90 3.83
CA VAL A 120 2.71 9.88 3.26
C VAL A 120 3.02 8.53 3.88
N ILE A 121 2.00 7.79 4.28
CA ILE A 121 2.13 6.42 4.77
C ILE A 121 1.18 5.53 3.97
N GLU A 122 1.74 4.58 3.23
CA GLU A 122 0.97 3.52 2.59
C GLU A 122 1.13 2.23 3.41
N SER A 123 0.13 1.95 4.23
CA SER A 123 0.06 0.78 5.12
C SER A 123 -1.03 -0.16 4.60
N ASN A 124 -0.64 -1.31 4.03
CA ASN A 124 -1.57 -2.18 3.32
C ASN A 124 -2.75 -2.63 4.19
N GLU A 125 -3.96 -2.58 3.62
CA GLU A 125 -5.21 -2.88 4.31
C GLU A 125 -5.77 -4.25 3.91
N ALA A 126 -5.02 -5.33 4.15
CA ALA A 126 -5.52 -6.69 3.89
C ALA A 126 -6.83 -6.96 4.66
N PHE A 127 -6.89 -6.47 5.89
CA PHE A 127 -8.10 -6.43 6.73
C PHE A 127 -8.12 -5.14 7.53
N ALA A 128 -9.32 -4.59 7.78
CA ALA A 128 -9.50 -3.41 8.62
C ALA A 128 -8.96 -3.64 10.04
N ALA A 129 -9.19 -4.84 10.59
CA ALA A 129 -8.75 -5.18 11.94
C ALA A 129 -7.23 -5.05 12.12
N GLN A 130 -6.44 -5.60 11.19
CA GLN A 130 -4.98 -5.48 11.26
C GLN A 130 -4.50 -4.06 10.95
N ALA A 131 -5.13 -3.37 9.99
CA ALA A 131 -4.75 -2.00 9.64
C ALA A 131 -4.93 -1.07 10.85
N ILE A 132 -6.05 -1.20 11.58
CA ILE A 132 -6.31 -0.48 12.82
C ILE A 132 -5.26 -0.84 13.90
N ALA A 133 -4.93 -2.13 14.04
CA ALA A 133 -3.93 -2.57 15.01
C ALA A 133 -2.53 -2.00 14.71
N VAL A 134 -2.12 -1.96 13.44
CA VAL A 134 -0.86 -1.38 12.99
C VAL A 134 -0.85 0.14 13.22
N ASN A 135 -1.91 0.84 12.82
CA ASN A 135 -2.01 2.29 13.00
C ASN A 135 -1.90 2.67 14.48
N ARG A 136 -2.59 1.95 15.37
CA ARG A 136 -2.50 2.18 16.82
C ARG A 136 -1.14 1.77 17.40
N GLY A 137 -0.57 0.66 16.92
CA GLY A 137 0.70 0.14 17.43
C GLY A 137 1.92 0.98 17.05
N LEU A 138 1.81 1.77 15.99
CA LEU A 138 2.85 2.70 15.51
C LEU A 138 2.49 4.17 15.74
N ASP A 139 1.32 4.45 16.32
CA ASP A 139 0.79 5.81 16.50
C ASP A 139 0.78 6.64 15.20
N LEU A 140 0.27 6.03 14.13
CA LEU A 140 0.23 6.66 12.80
C LEU A 140 -0.88 7.71 12.74
N ASP A 141 -0.58 8.89 12.20
CA ASP A 141 -1.59 9.92 11.93
C ASP A 141 -2.52 9.46 10.79
N PRO A 142 -3.82 9.24 11.04
CA PRO A 142 -4.76 8.79 10.00
C PRO A 142 -4.88 9.75 8.81
N LYS A 143 -4.45 11.02 8.95
CA LYS A 143 -4.49 12.00 7.85
C LYS A 143 -3.47 11.72 6.75
N VAL A 144 -2.36 11.06 7.09
CA VAL A 144 -1.28 10.74 6.12
C VAL A 144 -1.26 9.26 5.76
N VAL A 145 -2.05 8.42 6.45
CA VAL A 145 -2.19 6.99 6.14
C VAL A 145 -3.21 6.78 5.02
N ASN A 146 -2.77 6.11 3.96
CA ASN A 146 -3.58 5.69 2.81
C ASN A 146 -4.47 6.84 2.25
N PRO A 147 -3.89 8.02 1.91
CA PRO A 147 -4.66 9.22 1.61
C PRO A 147 -5.60 9.10 0.40
N ASN A 148 -5.31 8.14 -0.50
CA ASN A 148 -6.10 7.86 -1.69
C ASN A 148 -6.89 6.53 -1.60
N GLY A 149 -7.08 6.01 -0.39
CA GLY A 149 -7.68 4.70 -0.12
C GLY A 149 -6.66 3.56 -0.12
N GLY A 150 -6.96 2.49 0.61
CA GLY A 150 -6.14 1.28 0.69
C GLY A 150 -6.77 0.07 0.00
N ALA A 151 -6.22 -1.11 0.30
CA ALA A 151 -6.57 -2.36 -0.37
C ALA A 151 -8.00 -2.86 -0.10
N ILE A 152 -8.69 -2.36 0.93
CA ILE A 152 -10.13 -2.62 1.11
C ILE A 152 -10.92 -2.04 -0.06
N ALA A 153 -10.57 -0.84 -0.52
CA ALA A 153 -11.24 -0.18 -1.62
C ALA A 153 -10.64 -0.56 -2.98
N LEU A 154 -9.31 -0.54 -3.09
CA LEU A 154 -8.59 -0.69 -4.37
C LEU A 154 -8.27 -2.15 -4.70
N GLY A 155 -8.33 -3.05 -3.72
CA GLY A 155 -8.01 -4.46 -3.89
C GLY A 155 -6.58 -4.86 -3.51
N HIS A 156 -6.33 -6.17 -3.44
CA HIS A 156 -5.07 -6.76 -2.99
C HIS A 156 -4.54 -7.85 -3.93
N PRO A 157 -3.95 -7.49 -5.09
CA PRO A 157 -3.21 -8.44 -5.91
C PRO A 157 -1.90 -8.81 -5.21
N VAL A 158 -1.93 -9.85 -4.36
CA VAL A 158 -0.92 -10.17 -3.33
C VAL A 158 0.52 -9.98 -3.78
N GLY A 159 0.91 -10.53 -4.93
CA GLY A 159 2.29 -10.45 -5.43
C GLY A 159 2.72 -9.06 -5.93
N ALA A 160 1.77 -8.21 -6.32
CA ALA A 160 2.01 -6.87 -6.86
C ALA A 160 1.81 -5.75 -5.83
N THR A 161 1.06 -5.99 -4.76
CA THR A 161 0.63 -4.94 -3.82
C THR A 161 1.80 -4.12 -3.27
N GLY A 162 2.91 -4.73 -2.86
CA GLY A 162 4.07 -3.99 -2.37
C GLY A 162 4.60 -2.95 -3.36
N ALA A 163 4.64 -3.30 -4.65
CA ALA A 163 5.04 -2.37 -5.71
C ALA A 163 3.95 -1.32 -6.00
N ILE A 164 2.67 -1.72 -6.00
CA ILE A 164 1.54 -0.81 -6.21
C ILE A 164 1.51 0.29 -5.15
N ILE A 165 1.58 -0.08 -3.86
CA ILE A 165 1.51 0.91 -2.78
C ILE A 165 2.77 1.78 -2.72
N THR A 166 3.90 1.29 -3.22
CA THR A 166 5.11 2.11 -3.41
C THR A 166 4.94 3.14 -4.53
N LEU A 167 4.34 2.77 -5.66
CA LEU A 167 3.99 3.72 -6.72
C LEU A 167 2.99 4.76 -6.19
N LYS A 168 1.91 4.33 -5.53
CA LYS A 168 0.93 5.25 -4.93
C LYS A 168 1.58 6.26 -4.00
N ALA A 169 2.48 5.82 -3.12
CA ALA A 169 3.22 6.69 -2.22
C ALA A 169 4.06 7.72 -2.98
N LEU A 170 4.78 7.29 -4.01
CA LEU A 170 5.63 8.17 -4.83
C LEU A 170 4.81 9.26 -5.54
N TYR A 171 3.71 8.88 -6.20
CA TYR A 171 2.84 9.84 -6.88
C TYR A 171 2.16 10.78 -5.88
N GLN A 172 1.77 10.29 -4.71
CA GLN A 172 1.21 11.14 -3.67
C GLN A 172 2.21 12.18 -3.16
N LEU A 173 3.49 11.82 -2.98
CA LEU A 173 4.54 12.77 -2.63
C LEU A 173 4.69 13.87 -3.70
N GLU A 174 4.58 13.52 -4.99
CA GLU A 174 4.60 14.50 -6.09
C GLU A 174 3.37 15.44 -6.01
N ILE A 175 2.17 14.89 -5.81
CA ILE A 175 0.91 15.64 -5.73
C ILE A 175 0.93 16.67 -4.60
N ILE A 176 1.40 16.28 -3.41
CA ILE A 176 1.42 17.16 -2.23
C ILE A 176 2.73 17.95 -2.08
N ASN A 177 3.68 17.79 -3.01
CA ASN A 177 5.05 18.28 -2.89
C ASN A 177 5.74 17.84 -1.57
N GLY A 178 5.39 16.65 -1.08
CA GLY A 178 5.92 16.03 0.13
C GLY A 178 7.35 15.54 -0.07
N LYS A 179 7.99 15.13 1.03
CA LYS A 179 9.39 14.73 1.06
C LYS A 179 9.56 13.23 1.26
N ARG A 180 8.91 12.62 2.25
CA ARG A 180 9.18 11.22 2.65
C ARG A 180 7.92 10.39 2.72
N ALA A 181 8.03 9.13 2.30
CA ALA A 181 6.97 8.16 2.46
C ALA A 181 7.43 6.89 3.18
N LEU A 182 6.53 6.35 4.00
CA LEU A 182 6.63 5.03 4.60
C LEU A 182 5.70 4.07 3.85
N ILE A 183 6.25 2.93 3.43
CA ILE A 183 5.49 1.86 2.82
C ILE A 183 5.61 0.62 3.70
N THR A 184 4.49 -0.02 4.06
CA THR A 184 4.53 -1.22 4.90
C THR A 184 3.37 -2.18 4.63
N MET A 185 3.60 -3.48 4.81
CA MET A 185 2.56 -4.51 4.67
C MET A 185 2.83 -5.74 5.53
N CYS A 186 1.75 -6.38 5.96
CA CYS A 186 1.78 -7.72 6.55
C CYS A 186 2.00 -8.79 5.48
N ILE A 187 2.51 -9.95 5.90
CA ILE A 187 2.79 -11.08 5.01
C ILE A 187 2.28 -12.35 5.69
N GLY A 188 1.49 -13.14 4.93
CA GLY A 188 0.98 -14.43 5.37
C GLY A 188 2.11 -15.36 5.84
N GLY A 189 1.84 -16.14 6.88
CA GLY A 189 2.87 -16.97 7.53
C GLY A 189 3.64 -16.26 8.65
N GLY A 190 3.35 -14.98 8.93
CA GLY A 190 3.86 -14.29 10.12
C GLY A 190 5.06 -13.40 9.84
N GLN A 191 4.98 -12.53 8.85
CA GLN A 191 6.06 -11.56 8.57
C GLN A 191 5.51 -10.16 8.30
N GLY A 192 6.40 -9.18 8.30
CA GLY A 192 6.13 -7.83 7.80
C GLY A 192 7.38 -7.22 7.17
N ILE A 193 7.14 -6.23 6.32
CA ILE A 193 8.18 -5.48 5.61
C ILE A 193 7.84 -3.99 5.63
N ALA A 194 8.86 -3.16 5.75
CA ALA A 194 8.75 -1.71 5.68
C ALA A 194 9.85 -1.12 4.76
N LEU A 195 9.53 -0.03 4.06
CA LEU A 195 10.41 0.70 3.16
C LEU A 195 10.23 2.20 3.41
N ALA A 196 11.33 2.94 3.52
CA ALA A 196 11.33 4.40 3.51
C ALA A 196 11.90 4.92 2.19
N ILE A 197 11.19 5.86 1.55
CA ILE A 197 11.66 6.56 0.36
C ILE A 197 11.62 8.08 0.58
N GLU A 198 12.45 8.80 -0.15
CA GLU A 198 12.48 10.26 -0.17
C GLU A 198 12.44 10.77 -1.61
N ARG A 199 11.52 11.70 -1.91
CA ARG A 199 11.40 12.35 -3.21
C ARG A 199 12.61 13.25 -3.47
N ILE A 200 13.04 13.32 -4.73
CA ILE A 200 14.13 14.19 -5.20
C ILE A 200 13.57 15.51 -5.75
#